data_AF-A0A7D7ZJY4-F1
#
_entry.id   AF-A0A7D7ZJY4-F1
#
_cell.length_a   1.000
_cell.length_b   1.000
_cell.length_c   1.000
_cell.angle_alpha   90.00
_cell.angle_beta   90.00
_cell.angle_gamma   90.00
#
_symmetry.space_group_name_H-M   'P 1'
#
loop_
_entity.id
_entity.type
_entity.pdbx_description
1 polymer ?
#
loop_
_entity_poly.entity_id
_entity_poly.type
_entity_poly.pdbx_seq_one_letter_code
_entity_poly.pdbx_strand_id
1 'polypeptide(L)'
;MTEEQFNKAVEKWKNFILKGPLAEYTLEIDPKILKEFAAVALFLDIQTIRASGNEEKFYEGYREASSDILKFMGIEMFQDDNKKKIALVPSSYDPEARTRLARSMWGDV
;
A
#
# COMPACT_ATOMS: atom_id res chain seq x y z
N MET A 1 -2.52 -1.45 15.75
CA MET A 1 -3.07 -2.66 15.09
C MET A 1 -2.38 -3.91 15.64
N THR A 2 -3.05 -5.06 15.72
CA THR A 2 -2.42 -6.31 16.20
C THR A 2 -1.65 -7.03 15.08
N GLU A 3 -0.68 -7.86 15.46
CA GLU A 3 0.09 -8.69 14.52
C GLU A 3 -0.82 -9.56 13.64
N GLU A 4 -1.83 -10.16 14.26
CA GLU A 4 -2.76 -11.05 13.58
C GLU A 4 -3.61 -10.30 12.54
N GLN A 5 -4.05 -9.08 12.85
CA GLN A 5 -4.79 -8.22 11.92
C GLN A 5 -3.91 -7.85 10.72
N PHE A 6 -2.65 -7.50 10.97
CA PHE A 6 -1.70 -7.17 9.92
C PHE A 6 -1.42 -8.37 9.01
N ASN A 7 -1.16 -9.54 9.59
CA ASN A 7 -0.93 -10.77 8.83
C ASN A 7 -2.15 -11.14 7.97
N LYS A 8 -3.38 -10.97 8.49
CA LYS A 8 -4.60 -11.16 7.70
C LYS A 8 -4.70 -10.19 6.52
N ALA A 9 -4.29 -8.93 6.69
CA ALA A 9 -4.27 -7.96 5.60
C ALA A 9 -3.26 -8.35 4.50
N VAL A 10 -2.06 -8.76 4.91
CA VAL A 10 -1.01 -9.26 3.99
C VAL A 10 -1.50 -10.49 3.23
N GLU A 11 -2.05 -11.49 3.92
CA GLU A 11 -2.52 -12.72 3.27
C GLU A 11 -3.70 -12.44 2.34
N LYS A 12 -4.61 -11.54 2.70
CA LYS A 12 -5.69 -11.12 1.80
C LYS A 12 -5.15 -10.46 0.52
N TRP A 13 -4.14 -9.62 0.66
CA TRP A 13 -3.47 -8.98 -0.48
C TRP A 13 -2.78 -10.00 -1.36
N LYS A 14 -1.96 -10.89 -0.79
CA LYS A 14 -1.27 -11.94 -1.55
C LYS A 14 -2.24 -12.82 -2.33
N ASN A 15 -3.29 -13.28 -1.66
CA ASN A 15 -4.32 -14.11 -2.28
C ASN A 15 -5.10 -13.39 -3.39
N PHE A 16 -5.11 -12.06 -3.42
CA PHE A 16 -5.78 -11.30 -4.48
C PHE A 16 -4.84 -10.97 -5.63
N ILE A 17 -3.62 -10.52 -5.31
CA ILE A 17 -2.66 -9.94 -6.24
C ILE A 17 -1.70 -10.97 -6.83
N LEU A 18 -1.14 -11.86 -5.99
CA LEU A 18 -0.11 -12.83 -6.39
C LEU A 18 -0.74 -14.05 -7.06
N LYS A 19 -1.38 -13.82 -8.20
CA LYS A 19 -2.05 -14.83 -9.02
C LYS A 19 -1.65 -14.66 -10.48
N GLY A 20 -1.76 -15.75 -11.24
CA GLY A 20 -1.47 -15.74 -12.68
C GLY A 20 -0.04 -15.25 -12.96
N PRO A 21 0.15 -14.17 -13.73
CA PRO A 21 1.48 -13.63 -14.05
C PRO A 21 2.32 -13.22 -12.82
N LEU A 22 1.65 -12.87 -11.71
CA LEU A 22 2.30 -12.42 -10.47
C LEU A 22 2.41 -13.54 -9.41
N ALA A 23 2.11 -14.79 -9.74
CA ALA A 23 2.08 -15.88 -8.77
C ALA A 23 3.43 -16.12 -8.08
N GLU A 24 4.53 -15.86 -8.78
CA GLU A 24 5.89 -16.00 -8.26
C GLU A 24 6.43 -14.71 -7.62
N TYR A 25 5.62 -13.65 -7.56
CA TYR A 25 6.05 -12.39 -6.97
C TYR A 25 6.03 -12.47 -5.45
N THR A 26 6.89 -11.67 -4.81
CA THR A 26 6.96 -11.55 -3.36
C THR A 26 6.60 -10.15 -2.90
N LEU A 27 6.08 -10.02 -1.68
CA LEU A 27 5.84 -8.73 -1.03
C LEU A 27 6.98 -8.44 -0.06
N GLU A 28 7.62 -7.29 -0.22
CA GLU A 28 8.56 -6.75 0.76
C GLU A 28 8.06 -5.42 1.31
N ILE A 29 8.19 -5.25 2.62
CA ILE A 29 7.78 -4.04 3.32
C ILE A 29 8.98 -3.55 4.11
N ASP A 30 9.41 -2.30 3.85
CA ASP A 30 10.49 -1.69 4.61
C ASP A 30 10.12 -1.67 6.10
N PRO A 31 11.01 -2.13 7.01
CA PRO A 31 10.72 -2.21 8.44
C PRO A 31 10.46 -0.84 9.09
N LYS A 32 10.80 0.28 8.43
CA LYS A 32 10.52 1.64 8.91
C LYS A 32 9.07 2.06 8.68
N ILE A 33 8.30 1.32 7.90
CA ILE A 33 6.89 1.60 7.62
C ILE A 33 6.02 1.07 8.78
N LEU A 34 5.10 1.89 9.28
CA LEU A 34 4.14 1.44 10.30
C LEU A 34 3.23 0.37 9.69
N LYS A 35 2.93 -0.67 10.46
CA LYS A 35 2.07 -1.77 10.01
C LYS A 35 0.72 -1.26 9.52
N GLU A 36 0.16 -0.26 10.20
CA GLU A 36 -1.08 0.42 9.84
C GLU A 36 -1.02 1.00 8.43
N PHE A 37 0.06 1.70 8.09
CA PHE A 37 0.19 2.34 6.80
C PHE A 37 0.44 1.32 5.70
N ALA A 38 1.22 0.28 5.99
CA ALA A 38 1.39 -0.84 5.08
C ALA A 38 0.05 -1.54 4.80
N ALA A 39 -0.77 -1.81 5.83
CA ALA A 39 -2.09 -2.41 5.64
C ALA A 39 -3.02 -1.54 4.80
N VAL A 40 -3.00 -0.21 4.99
CA VAL A 40 -3.75 0.73 4.14
C VAL A 40 -3.24 0.68 2.70
N ALA A 41 -1.93 0.69 2.49
CA ALA A 41 -1.35 0.63 1.15
C ALA A 41 -1.76 -0.65 0.39
N LEU A 42 -1.68 -1.80 1.06
CA LEU A 42 -2.15 -3.08 0.50
C LEU A 42 -3.65 -3.05 0.21
N PHE A 43 -4.46 -2.46 1.09
CA PHE A 43 -5.89 -2.33 0.84
C PHE A 43 -6.19 -1.47 -0.39
N LEU A 44 -5.54 -0.30 -0.51
CA LEU A 44 -5.70 0.61 -1.64
C LEU A 44 -5.30 -0.04 -2.96
N ASP A 45 -4.23 -0.83 -2.97
CA ASP A 45 -3.79 -1.58 -4.14
C ASP A 45 -4.86 -2.57 -4.63
N ILE A 46 -5.44 -3.36 -3.70
CA ILE A 46 -6.57 -4.26 -4.02
C ILE A 46 -7.74 -3.49 -4.63
N GLN A 47 -8.12 -2.36 -4.04
CA GLN A 47 -9.26 -1.57 -4.55
C GLN A 47 -8.96 -0.94 -5.91
N THR A 48 -7.74 -0.48 -6.12
CA THR A 48 -7.30 0.10 -7.39
C THR A 48 -7.36 -0.95 -8.51
N ILE A 49 -6.90 -2.18 -8.25
CA ILE A 49 -7.03 -3.27 -9.23
C ILE A 49 -8.49 -3.66 -9.46
N ARG A 50 -9.34 -3.69 -8.43
CA ARG A 50 -10.78 -3.93 -8.61
C ARG A 50 -11.43 -2.86 -9.48
N ALA A 51 -11.04 -1.60 -9.30
CA ALA A 51 -11.54 -0.49 -10.09
C ALA A 51 -11.16 -0.62 -11.58
N SER A 52 -10.03 -1.27 -11.90
CA SER A 52 -9.62 -1.52 -13.30
C SER A 52 -10.57 -2.44 -14.07
N GLY A 53 -11.39 -3.22 -13.37
CA GLY A 53 -12.46 -4.03 -13.97
C GLY A 53 -13.74 -3.25 -14.29
N ASN A 54 -13.79 -1.95 -13.96
CA ASN A 54 -14.92 -1.04 -14.25
C ASN A 54 -14.56 -0.08 -15.41
N GLU A 55 -15.31 1.03 -15.54
CA GLU A 55 -15.03 2.08 -16.52
C GLU A 55 -13.66 2.75 -16.28
N GLU A 56 -12.97 3.09 -17.38
CA GLU A 56 -11.60 3.66 -17.37
C GLU A 56 -11.49 4.93 -16.50
N LYS A 57 -12.46 5.86 -16.62
CA LYS A 57 -12.49 7.08 -15.79
C LYS A 57 -12.60 6.80 -14.29
N PHE A 58 -13.32 5.74 -13.92
CA PHE A 58 -13.48 5.35 -12.52
C PHE A 58 -12.18 4.76 -11.97
N TYR A 59 -11.50 3.93 -12.77
CA TYR A 59 -10.18 3.40 -12.43
C TYR A 59 -9.14 4.52 -12.26
N GLU A 60 -9.06 5.46 -13.20
CA GLU A 60 -8.08 6.55 -13.15
C GLU A 60 -8.26 7.43 -11.92
N GLY A 61 -9.50 7.84 -11.61
CA GLY A 61 -9.78 8.64 -10.41
C GLY A 61 -9.46 7.89 -9.12
N TYR A 62 -9.73 6.58 -9.06
CA TYR A 62 -9.39 5.77 -7.89
C TYR A 62 -7.87 5.59 -7.74
N ARG A 63 -7.16 5.38 -8.85
CA ARG A 63 -5.70 5.25 -8.88
C ARG A 63 -5.03 6.55 -8.41
N GLU A 64 -5.50 7.70 -8.88
CA GLU A 64 -5.00 9.01 -8.47
C GLU A 64 -5.21 9.23 -6.97
N ALA A 65 -6.43 9.02 -6.46
CA ALA A 65 -6.73 9.14 -5.04
C ALA A 65 -5.88 8.20 -4.17
N SER A 66 -5.72 6.94 -4.58
CA SER A 66 -4.84 5.98 -3.91
C SER A 66 -3.39 6.47 -3.87
N SER A 67 -2.87 6.99 -4.99
CA SER A 67 -1.51 7.53 -5.07
C SER A 67 -1.32 8.71 -4.12
N ASP A 68 -2.29 9.63 -4.05
CA ASP A 68 -2.19 10.79 -3.16
C ASP A 68 -2.25 10.42 -1.68
N ILE A 69 -3.04 9.41 -1.32
CA ILE A 69 -3.05 8.87 0.05
C ILE A 69 -1.69 8.24 0.40
N LEU A 70 -1.09 7.49 -0.53
CA LEU A 70 0.25 6.90 -0.33
C LEU A 70 1.32 7.98 -0.14
N LYS A 71 1.30 9.03 -0.98
CA LYS A 71 2.19 10.19 -0.85
C LYS A 71 2.01 10.90 0.49
N PHE A 72 0.76 11.10 0.93
CA PHE A 72 0.46 11.68 2.24
C PHE A 72 1.06 10.84 3.37
N MET A 73 0.97 9.51 3.29
CA MET A 73 1.60 8.60 4.26
C MET A 73 3.13 8.52 4.13
N GLY A 74 3.74 9.13 3.11
CA GLY A 74 5.17 9.08 2.86
C GLY A 74 5.65 7.68 2.44
N ILE A 75 4.82 6.94 1.72
CA ILE A 75 5.10 5.57 1.27
C ILE A 75 4.91 5.49 -0.24
N GLU A 76 5.75 4.71 -0.88
CA GLU A 76 5.63 4.34 -2.29
C GLU A 76 5.51 2.82 -2.42
N MET A 77 4.66 2.39 -3.34
CA MET A 77 4.57 1.01 -3.77
C MET A 77 5.12 0.90 -5.20
N PHE A 78 6.05 -0.02 -5.43
CA PHE A 78 6.56 -0.28 -6.77
C PHE A 78 6.71 -1.78 -7.05
N GLN A 79 6.67 -2.13 -8.33
CA GLN A 79 6.84 -3.49 -8.83
C GLN A 79 8.19 -3.59 -9.57
N ASP A 80 9.01 -4.56 -9.19
CA ASP A 80 10.26 -4.93 -9.86
C ASP A 80 10.07 -6.31 -10.53
N ASP A 81 9.86 -6.28 -11.85
CA ASP A 81 9.62 -7.47 -12.65
C ASP A 81 10.84 -8.37 -12.78
N ASN A 82 12.05 -7.79 -12.73
CA ASN A 82 13.29 -8.57 -12.82
C ASN A 82 13.48 -9.44 -11.58
N LYS A 83 13.11 -8.90 -10.41
CA LYS A 83 13.20 -9.61 -9.12
C LYS A 83 11.91 -10.30 -8.70
N LYS A 84 10.83 -10.18 -9.49
CA LYS A 84 9.49 -10.67 -9.14
C LYS A 84 9.09 -10.20 -7.74
N LYS A 85 9.11 -8.89 -7.54
CA LYS A 85 8.95 -8.29 -6.22
C LYS A 85 8.01 -7.09 -6.30
N ILE A 86 7.12 -6.97 -5.33
CA ILE A 86 6.35 -5.77 -5.04
C ILE A 86 6.84 -5.24 -3.69
N ALA A 87 7.21 -3.98 -3.65
CA ALA A 87 7.87 -3.37 -2.51
C ALA A 87 7.10 -2.15 -1.99
N LEU A 88 6.96 -2.07 -0.67
CA LEU A 88 6.56 -0.86 0.03
C LEU A 88 7.81 -0.22 0.65
N VAL A 89 8.14 0.99 0.21
CA VAL A 89 9.29 1.75 0.69
C VAL A 89 8.87 3.15 1.14
N PRO A 90 9.58 3.78 2.07
CA PRO A 90 9.38 5.20 2.34
C PRO A 90 9.64 6.00 1.07
N SER A 91 8.73 6.91 0.70
CA SER A 91 9.03 7.91 -0.33
C SER A 91 10.23 8.74 0.13
N SER A 92 11.04 9.32 -0.76
CA SER A 92 12.07 10.29 -0.35
C SER A 92 11.43 11.38 0.54
N TYR A 93 11.81 11.38 1.82
CA TYR A 93 10.92 11.53 2.97
C TYR A 93 11.08 12.89 3.69
N ASP A 94 9.97 13.52 4.11
CA ASP A 94 9.92 14.59 5.13
C ASP A 94 9.43 14.02 6.49
N PRO A 95 10.30 13.89 7.51
CA PRO A 95 9.96 13.40 8.83
C PRO A 95 8.87 14.17 9.57
N GLU A 96 8.74 15.47 9.32
CA GLU A 96 7.74 16.30 10.00
C GLU A 96 6.33 16.04 9.46
N ALA A 97 6.20 15.79 8.16
CA ALA A 97 4.93 15.45 7.52
C ALA A 97 4.31 14.20 8.15
N ARG A 98 5.12 13.15 8.39
CA ARG A 98 4.64 11.91 9.03
C ARG A 98 4.16 12.12 10.46
N THR A 99 4.87 12.95 11.23
CA THR A 99 4.48 13.26 12.62
C THR A 99 3.15 14.00 12.67
N ARG A 100 2.94 14.96 11.75
CA ARG A 100 1.66 15.67 11.61
C ARG A 100 0.53 14.72 11.20
N LEU A 101 0.78 13.80 10.28
CA LEU A 101 -0.20 12.79 9.86
C LEU A 101 -0.63 11.89 11.00
N ALA A 102 0.33 11.30 11.71
CA ALA A 102 0.08 10.39 12.82
C ALA A 102 -0.76 11.07 13.92
N ARG A 103 -0.50 12.35 14.19
CA ARG A 103 -1.36 13.14 15.09
C ARG A 103 -2.74 13.39 14.51
N SER A 104 -2.84 13.69 13.21
CA SER A 104 -4.11 14.07 12.58
C SER A 104 -5.13 12.93 12.46
N MET A 105 -4.71 11.68 12.20
CA MET A 105 -5.68 10.58 12.05
C MET A 105 -5.88 9.74 13.32
N TRP A 106 -5.00 9.85 14.33
CA TRP A 106 -5.07 9.04 15.54
C TRP A 106 -5.11 9.85 16.85
N GLY A 107 -4.94 11.18 16.80
CA GLY A 107 -4.72 12.01 17.99
C GLY A 107 -3.28 11.91 18.50
N ASP A 108 -2.94 12.70 19.52
CA ASP A 108 -1.60 12.69 20.12
C ASP A 108 -1.28 11.30 20.71
N VAL A 109 -0.18 10.70 20.25
CA VAL A 109 0.46 9.50 20.82
C VAL A 109 1.59 9.95 21.75
#